data_AF-A0A3P7ZSP2-F1
#
_entry.id   AF-A0A3P7ZSP2-F1
#
_cell.length_a   1.000
_cell.length_b   1.000
_cell.length_c   1.000
_cell.angle_alpha   90.00
_cell.angle_beta   90.00
_cell.angle_gamma   90.00
#
_symmetry.space_group_name_H-M   'P 1'
#
loop_
_entity.id
_entity.type
_entity.pdbx_description
1 polymer ?
#
loop_
_entity_poly.entity_id
_entity_poly.type
_entity_poly.pdbx_seq_one_letter_code
_entity_poly.pdbx_strand_id
1 'polypeptide(L)'
;MLCLRWKWGSILFARLADLIVNFLQLTNLGTEFVYGFLSKPPPICNMEPVFVFSALQVLVFFGSVVSLLYYYGIMQWILKRMAYLMELTLGTTAVESLNACGCVFFGQAEAGVLIRPYLEKQTTSELHAIMASGFSCIAGSLFAAYVSFGACPK
;
A
#
# COMPACT_ATOMS: atom_id res chain seq x y z
N MET A 1 -16.08 11.51 -5.16
CA MET A 1 -16.87 12.64 -4.62
C MET A 1 -16.92 12.67 -3.10
N LEU A 2 -17.11 11.55 -2.40
CA LEU A 2 -17.10 11.53 -0.92
C LEU A 2 -15.80 12.07 -0.31
N CYS A 3 -14.63 11.64 -0.77
CA CYS A 3 -13.37 12.07 -0.13
C CYS A 3 -12.93 13.48 -0.52
N LEU A 4 -13.21 13.95 -1.74
CA LEU A 4 -12.67 15.23 -2.23
C LEU A 4 -13.68 16.39 -2.23
N ARG A 5 -14.99 16.12 -2.35
CA ARG A 5 -16.02 17.17 -2.48
C ARG A 5 -16.82 17.39 -1.19
N TRP A 6 -16.98 16.35 -0.37
CA TRP A 6 -17.68 16.43 0.91
C TRP A 6 -16.72 16.88 2.01
N LYS A 7 -16.98 18.02 2.68
CA LYS A 7 -16.08 18.61 3.68
C LYS A 7 -15.64 17.67 4.80
N TRP A 8 -16.59 16.94 5.41
CA TRP A 8 -16.28 15.90 6.39
C TRP A 8 -15.46 14.74 5.82
N GLY A 9 -15.71 14.34 4.57
CA GLY A 9 -14.95 13.28 3.91
C GLY A 9 -13.51 13.70 3.62
N SER A 10 -13.29 14.94 3.20
CA SER A 10 -11.94 15.48 2.98
C SER A 10 -11.16 15.62 4.27
N ILE A 11 -11.81 16.03 5.37
CA ILE A 11 -11.18 16.12 6.69
C ILE A 11 -10.81 14.72 7.21
N LEU A 12 -11.72 13.75 7.08
CA LEU A 12 -11.45 12.37 7.50
C LEU A 12 -10.30 11.75 6.70
N PHE A 13 -10.32 11.93 5.37
CA PHE A 13 -9.27 11.44 4.49
C PHE A 13 -7.92 12.08 4.81
N ALA A 14 -7.89 13.40 5.01
CA ALA A 14 -6.66 14.10 5.40
C ALA A 14 -6.10 13.58 6.74
N ARG A 15 -6.96 13.35 7.74
CA ARG A 15 -6.52 12.78 9.03
C ARG A 15 -5.97 11.36 8.90
N LEU A 16 -6.59 10.53 8.05
CA LEU A 16 -6.08 9.17 7.77
C LEU A 16 -4.75 9.23 7.04
N ALA A 17 -4.61 10.13 6.06
CA ALA A 17 -3.35 10.35 5.35
C ALA A 17 -2.25 10.80 6.33
N ASP A 18 -2.53 11.79 7.18
CA ASP A 18 -1.57 12.27 8.19
C ASP A 18 -1.18 11.16 9.18
N LEU A 19 -2.14 10.31 9.59
CA LEU A 19 -1.85 9.15 10.45
C LEU A 19 -0.86 8.18 9.76
N ILE A 20 -1.10 7.87 8.49
CA ILE A 20 -0.22 6.99 7.70
C ILE A 20 1.16 7.62 7.53
N VAL A 21 1.24 8.92 7.23
CA VAL A 21 2.51 9.64 7.08
C VAL A 21 3.29 9.64 8.40
N ASN A 22 2.65 9.94 9.53
CA ASN A 22 3.27 9.91 10.84
C ASN A 22 3.75 8.49 11.20
N PHE A 23 2.96 7.47 10.85
CA PHE A 23 3.36 6.08 11.03
C PHE A 23 4.60 5.72 10.21
N LEU A 24 4.65 6.16 8.96
CA LEU A 24 5.80 5.92 8.07
C LEU A 24 7.04 6.71 8.51
N GLN A 25 6.88 7.88 9.12
CA GLN A 25 7.99 8.67 9.67
C GLN A 25 8.73 7.95 10.82
N LEU A 26 8.09 7.00 11.52
CA LEU A 26 8.78 6.14 12.50
C LEU A 26 9.93 5.35 11.87
N THR A 27 9.83 5.06 10.57
CA THR A 27 10.89 4.38 9.81
C THR A 27 12.21 5.14 9.87
N ASN A 28 12.21 6.47 9.98
CA ASN A 28 13.43 7.27 10.05
C ASN A 28 14.34 6.86 11.22
N LEU A 29 13.76 6.43 12.35
CA LEU A 29 14.50 5.89 13.48
C LEU A 29 15.18 4.56 13.13
N GLY A 30 14.51 3.71 12.35
CA GLY A 30 15.07 2.46 11.84
C GLY A 30 16.17 2.69 10.81
N THR A 31 16.00 3.67 9.91
CA THR A 31 17.02 4.04 8.93
C THR A 31 18.28 4.58 9.60
N GLU A 32 18.11 5.42 10.63
CA GLU A 32 19.22 5.95 11.44
C GLU A 32 19.92 4.85 12.24
N PHE A 33 19.18 3.88 12.78
CA PHE A 33 19.75 2.73 13.50
C PHE A 33 20.58 1.81 12.58
N VAL A 34 20.08 1.51 11.37
CA VAL A 34 20.72 0.55 10.44
C VAL A 34 21.86 1.20 9.65
N TYR A 35 21.65 2.42 9.15
CA TYR A 35 22.56 3.08 8.20
C TYR A 35 23.36 4.23 8.82
N GLY A 36 23.05 4.66 10.05
CA GLY A 36 23.80 5.68 10.78
C GLY A 36 23.96 6.97 9.98
N PHE A 37 25.21 7.40 9.80
CA PHE A 37 25.58 8.64 9.10
C PHE A 37 25.12 8.68 7.63
N LEU A 38 24.87 7.54 6.99
CA LEU A 38 24.43 7.50 5.58
C LEU A 38 22.98 7.95 5.40
N SER A 39 22.16 7.88 6.46
CA SER A 39 20.76 8.34 6.43
C SER A 39 20.63 9.85 6.62
N LYS A 40 21.55 10.48 7.35
CA LYS A 40 21.62 11.93 7.59
C LYS A 40 23.09 12.34 7.55
N PRO A 41 23.70 12.44 6.36
CA PRO A 41 25.09 12.86 6.26
C PRO A 41 25.24 14.26 6.87
N PRO A 42 26.32 14.54 7.62
CA PRO A 42 26.61 15.90 8.05
C PRO A 42 26.77 16.80 6.80
N PRO A 43 26.47 18.11 6.88
CA PRO A 43 26.49 19.03 5.75
C PRO A 43 27.93 19.39 5.33
N ILE A 44 28.72 18.36 5.02
CA ILE A 44 30.07 18.43 4.52
C ILE A 44 29.96 18.08 3.03
N CYS A 45 30.38 19.00 2.16
CA CYS A 45 30.39 18.82 0.70
C CYS A 45 29.01 18.65 0.01
N ASN A 46 27.91 19.20 0.56
CA ASN A 46 26.55 19.06 0.01
C ASN A 46 26.11 17.60 -0.21
N MET A 47 26.53 16.68 0.66
CA MET A 47 26.00 15.31 0.62
C MET A 47 24.53 15.30 1.06
N GLU A 48 23.64 14.89 0.16
CA GLU A 48 22.24 14.62 0.47
C GLU A 48 22.05 13.15 0.90
N PRO A 49 21.02 12.85 1.70
CA PRO A 49 20.66 11.47 2.04
C PRO A 49 20.49 10.61 0.79
N VAL A 50 21.12 9.43 0.75
CA VAL A 50 20.97 8.53 -0.39
C VAL A 50 19.56 7.94 -0.36
N PHE A 51 18.77 8.28 -1.37
CA PHE A 51 17.36 7.89 -1.51
C PHE A 51 17.10 6.40 -1.24
N VAL A 52 17.97 5.54 -1.80
CA VAL A 52 17.81 4.07 -1.74
C VAL A 52 17.68 3.58 -0.30
N PHE A 53 18.46 4.10 0.64
CA PHE A 53 18.42 3.62 2.03
C PHE A 53 17.13 4.02 2.75
N SER A 54 16.60 5.22 2.46
CA SER A 54 15.36 5.68 3.07
C SER A 54 14.15 4.93 2.49
N ALA A 55 14.08 4.78 1.16
CA ALA A 55 12.97 4.08 0.52
C ALA A 55 12.95 2.58 0.83
N LEU A 56 14.12 1.93 0.84
CA LEU A 56 14.21 0.51 1.15
C LEU A 56 13.79 0.23 2.59
N GLN A 57 14.19 1.07 3.54
CA GLN A 57 13.79 0.89 4.94
C GLN A 57 12.28 1.05 5.11
N VAL A 58 11.66 2.00 4.42
CA VAL A 58 10.19 2.20 4.43
C VAL A 58 9.47 0.96 3.90
N LEU A 59 9.98 0.36 2.82
CA LEU A 59 9.43 -0.86 2.24
C LEU A 59 9.53 -2.04 3.22
N VAL A 60 10.70 -2.24 3.84
CA VAL A 60 10.93 -3.32 4.82
C VAL A 60 10.05 -3.15 6.06
N PHE A 61 9.96 -1.92 6.59
CA PHE A 61 9.14 -1.62 7.76
C PHE A 61 7.65 -1.87 7.47
N PHE A 62 7.12 -1.28 6.39
CA PHE A 62 5.72 -1.48 6.01
C PHE A 62 5.41 -2.95 5.73
N GLY A 63 6.28 -3.65 5.00
CA GLY A 63 6.14 -5.09 4.75
C GLY A 63 6.11 -5.93 6.03
N SER A 64 6.93 -5.59 7.03
CA SER A 64 6.94 -6.29 8.33
C SER A 64 5.63 -6.14 9.11
N VAL A 65 5.04 -4.93 9.09
CA VAL A 65 3.77 -4.61 9.74
C VAL A 65 2.61 -5.31 9.05
N VAL A 66 2.60 -5.27 7.72
CA VAL A 66 1.66 -6.02 6.88
C VAL A 66 1.73 -7.51 7.20
N SER A 67 2.92 -8.09 7.26
CA SER A 67 3.11 -9.51 7.57
C SER A 67 2.55 -9.88 8.94
N LEU A 68 2.75 -9.02 9.95
CA LEU A 68 2.14 -9.18 11.27
C LEU A 68 0.60 -9.12 11.20
N LEU A 69 0.03 -8.16 10.46
CA LEU A 69 -1.43 -8.06 10.28
C LEU A 69 -2.03 -9.27 9.58
N TYR A 70 -1.28 -9.91 8.67
CA TYR A 70 -1.64 -11.18 8.05
C TYR A 70 -1.58 -12.34 9.03
N TYR A 71 -0.54 -12.39 9.87
CA TYR A 71 -0.43 -13.42 10.90
C TYR A 71 -1.59 -13.36 11.90
N TYR A 72 -2.02 -12.15 12.29
CA TYR A 72 -3.17 -11.94 13.19
C TYR A 72 -4.54 -12.13 12.54
N GLY A 73 -4.63 -12.34 11.22
CA GLY A 73 -5.92 -12.55 10.55
C GLY A 73 -6.69 -11.25 10.24
N ILE A 74 -6.19 -10.08 10.66
CA ILE A 74 -6.88 -8.78 10.50
C ILE A 74 -7.00 -8.45 9.02
N MET A 75 -5.94 -8.68 8.26
CA MET A 75 -5.91 -8.32 6.86
C MET A 75 -6.90 -9.14 6.03
N GLN A 76 -6.97 -10.44 6.30
CA GLN A 76 -7.91 -11.35 5.66
C GLN A 76 -9.35 -10.94 5.96
N TRP A 77 -9.63 -10.45 7.17
CA TRP A 77 -10.94 -9.93 7.53
C TRP A 77 -11.29 -8.68 6.73
N ILE A 78 -10.38 -7.71 6.63
CA ILE A 78 -10.58 -6.47 5.84
C ILE A 78 -10.81 -6.80 4.36
N LEU A 79 -9.93 -7.63 3.76
CA LEU A 79 -10.02 -8.01 2.34
C LEU A 79 -11.33 -8.71 2.02
N LYS A 80 -11.76 -9.67 2.86
CA LYS A 80 -13.03 -10.37 2.68
C LYS A 80 -14.23 -9.42 2.74
N ARG A 81 -14.22 -8.46 3.66
CA ARG A 81 -15.30 -7.46 3.79
C ARG A 81 -15.36 -6.53 2.57
N MET A 82 -14.22 -6.09 2.06
CA MET A 82 -14.16 -5.24 0.87
C MET A 82 -14.53 -6.02 -0.40
N ALA A 83 -14.03 -7.24 -0.55
CA ALA A 83 -14.36 -8.11 -1.68
C ALA A 83 -15.86 -8.41 -1.72
N TYR A 84 -16.46 -8.72 -0.57
CA TYR A 84 -17.91 -8.92 -0.45
C TYR A 84 -18.72 -7.67 -0.81
N LEU A 85 -18.24 -6.48 -0.43
CA LEU A 85 -18.88 -5.23 -0.84
C LEU A 85 -18.81 -5.01 -2.36
N MET A 86 -17.68 -5.32 -2.99
CA MET A 86 -17.54 -5.23 -4.45
C MET A 86 -18.40 -6.26 -5.16
N GLU A 87 -18.44 -7.51 -4.68
CA GLU A 87 -19.32 -8.55 -5.19
C GLU A 87 -20.79 -8.13 -5.12
N LEU A 88 -21.24 -7.54 -4.00
CA LEU A 88 -22.61 -7.07 -3.85
C LEU A 88 -22.96 -5.87 -4.74
N THR A 89 -21.99 -4.97 -4.97
CA THR A 89 -22.25 -3.70 -5.67
C THR A 89 -22.04 -3.78 -7.19
N LEU A 90 -21.06 -4.57 -7.65
CA LEU A 90 -20.73 -4.75 -9.06
C LEU A 90 -21.18 -6.11 -9.63
N GLY A 91 -21.47 -7.11 -8.80
CA GLY A 91 -21.78 -8.46 -9.27
C GLY A 91 -20.58 -9.23 -9.84
N THR A 92 -19.36 -8.76 -9.53
CA THR A 92 -18.08 -9.37 -9.91
C THR A 92 -17.80 -10.64 -9.11
N THR A 93 -16.94 -11.52 -9.62
CA THR A 93 -16.63 -12.76 -8.91
C THR A 93 -15.77 -12.50 -7.68
N ALA A 94 -15.87 -13.41 -6.70
CA ALA A 94 -15.12 -13.28 -5.44
C ALA A 94 -13.60 -13.22 -5.66
N VAL A 95 -13.09 -13.87 -6.71
CA VAL A 95 -11.65 -13.94 -7.02
C VAL A 95 -11.14 -12.61 -7.56
N GLU A 96 -11.79 -12.03 -8.57
CA GLU A 96 -11.37 -10.74 -9.13
C GLU A 96 -11.57 -9.60 -8.12
N SER A 97 -12.65 -9.66 -7.33
CA SER A 97 -12.96 -8.67 -6.30
C SER A 97 -11.93 -8.70 -5.17
N LEU A 98 -11.51 -9.91 -4.75
CA LEU A 98 -10.47 -10.08 -3.74
C LEU A 98 -9.09 -9.64 -4.25
N ASN A 99 -8.77 -9.91 -5.52
CA ASN A 99 -7.54 -9.41 -6.12
C ASN A 99 -7.54 -7.88 -6.20
N ALA A 100 -8.63 -7.27 -6.67
CA ALA A 100 -8.76 -5.82 -6.76
C ALA A 100 -8.60 -5.16 -5.39
N CYS A 101 -9.22 -5.71 -4.35
CA CYS A 101 -9.04 -5.24 -2.97
C CYS A 101 -7.61 -5.46 -2.46
N GLY A 102 -7.01 -6.61 -2.78
CA GLY A 102 -5.63 -6.94 -2.40
C GLY A 102 -4.61 -5.98 -3.02
N CYS A 103 -4.79 -5.61 -4.30
CA CYS A 103 -3.91 -4.71 -5.03
C CYS A 103 -3.78 -3.33 -4.37
N VAL A 104 -4.84 -2.83 -3.73
CA VAL A 104 -4.83 -1.52 -3.05
C VAL A 104 -3.82 -1.49 -1.89
N PHE A 105 -3.60 -2.62 -1.22
CA PHE A 105 -2.71 -2.70 -0.05
C PHE A 105 -1.32 -3.25 -0.40
N PHE A 106 -1.29 -4.31 -1.22
CA PHE A 106 -0.12 -5.17 -1.45
C PHE A 106 0.52 -5.00 -2.82
N GLY A 107 -0.15 -4.27 -3.72
CA GLY A 107 0.26 -4.15 -5.11
C GLY A 107 0.06 -5.45 -5.92
N GLN A 108 0.38 -5.37 -7.20
CA GLN A 108 0.09 -6.42 -8.19
C GLN A 108 0.72 -7.79 -7.87
N ALA A 109 1.94 -7.82 -7.35
CA ALA A 109 2.69 -9.06 -7.17
C ALA A 109 2.14 -9.89 -6.00
N GLU A 110 1.85 -9.23 -4.88
CA GLU A 110 1.37 -9.87 -3.66
C GLU A 110 -0.11 -10.22 -3.75
N ALA A 111 -0.93 -9.38 -4.40
CA ALA A 111 -2.34 -9.68 -4.63
C ALA A 111 -2.54 -10.94 -5.50
N GLY A 112 -1.69 -11.12 -6.53
CA GLY A 112 -1.72 -12.30 -7.38
C GLY A 112 -1.41 -13.61 -6.63
N VAL A 113 -0.61 -13.55 -5.56
CA VAL A 113 -0.31 -14.73 -4.73
C VAL A 113 -1.56 -15.20 -3.97
N LEU A 114 -2.43 -14.28 -3.54
CA LEU A 114 -3.66 -14.62 -2.81
C LEU A 114 -4.64 -15.44 -3.65
N ILE A 115 -4.68 -15.18 -4.97
CA ILE A 115 -5.60 -15.82 -5.90
C ILE A 115 -4.94 -16.90 -6.76
N ARG A 116 -3.67 -17.20 -6.52
CA ARG A 116 -2.87 -18.17 -7.29
C ARG A 116 -3.57 -19.50 -7.60
N PRO A 117 -4.23 -20.20 -6.65
CA PRO A 117 -4.87 -21.48 -6.97
C PRO A 117 -6.15 -21.35 -7.82
N TYR A 118 -6.68 -20.15 -8.00
CA TYR A 118 -7.92 -19.89 -8.73
C TYR A 118 -7.67 -19.34 -10.14
N LEU A 119 -6.46 -18.83 -10.43
CA LEU A 119 -6.08 -18.23 -11.71
C LEU A 119 -6.35 -19.15 -12.92
N GLU A 120 -6.05 -20.44 -12.81
CA GLU A 120 -6.23 -21.41 -13.90
C GLU A 120 -7.70 -21.65 -14.27
N LYS A 121 -8.63 -21.30 -13.37
CA LYS A 121 -10.07 -21.51 -13.53
C LYS A 121 -10.80 -20.22 -13.92
N GLN A 122 -10.09 -19.12 -14.09
CA GLN A 122 -10.70 -17.83 -14.42
C GLN A 122 -11.01 -17.73 -15.91
N THR A 123 -12.10 -17.06 -16.21
CA THR A 123 -12.46 -16.62 -17.56
C THR A 123 -11.49 -15.54 -18.05
N THR A 124 -11.51 -15.29 -19.37
CA THR A 124 -10.67 -14.23 -19.97
C THR A 124 -11.02 -12.84 -19.45
N SER A 125 -12.29 -12.58 -19.12
CA SER A 125 -12.73 -11.31 -18.52
C SER A 125 -12.21 -11.13 -17.10
N GLU A 126 -12.28 -12.16 -16.25
CA GLU A 126 -11.76 -12.10 -14.87
C GLU A 126 -10.25 -11.91 -14.86
N LEU A 127 -9.53 -12.61 -15.74
CA LEU A 127 -8.09 -12.45 -15.87
C LEU A 127 -7.73 -11.02 -16.31
N HIS A 128 -8.51 -10.45 -17.24
CA HIS A 128 -8.33 -9.06 -17.65
C HIS A 128 -8.59 -8.09 -16.48
N ALA A 129 -9.63 -8.31 -15.69
CA ALA A 129 -9.92 -7.49 -14.51
C ALA A 129 -8.83 -7.59 -13.44
N ILE A 130 -8.27 -8.78 -13.21
CA ILE A 130 -7.12 -9.02 -12.32
C ILE A 130 -5.89 -8.22 -12.78
N MET A 131 -5.58 -8.23 -14.08
CA MET A 131 -4.46 -7.49 -14.62
C MET A 131 -4.70 -5.97 -14.58
N ALA A 132 -5.88 -5.52 -15.03
CA ALA A 132 -6.25 -4.10 -15.05
C ALA A 132 -6.24 -3.49 -13.64
N SER A 133 -6.78 -4.21 -12.65
CA SER A 133 -6.73 -3.78 -11.24
C SER A 133 -5.29 -3.69 -10.72
N GLY A 134 -4.43 -4.67 -11.06
CA GLY A 134 -3.01 -4.64 -10.71
C GLY A 134 -2.27 -3.40 -11.24
N PHE A 135 -2.46 -3.05 -12.51
CA PHE A 135 -1.81 -1.89 -13.12
C PHE A 135 -2.43 -0.55 -12.72
N SER A 136 -3.68 -0.55 -12.25
CA SER A 136 -4.35 0.67 -11.78
C SER A 136 -3.92 1.13 -10.38
N CYS A 137 -3.33 0.22 -9.60
CA CYS A 137 -3.02 0.43 -8.19
C CYS A 137 -1.51 0.53 -7.94
N ILE A 138 -1.16 1.17 -6.84
CA ILE A 138 0.20 1.25 -6.31
C ILE A 138 0.18 0.58 -4.94
N ALA A 139 1.24 -0.17 -4.60
CA ALA A 139 1.37 -0.77 -3.27
C ALA A 139 1.50 0.30 -2.18
N GLY A 140 1.01 0.02 -0.97
CA GLY A 140 1.11 0.95 0.16
C GLY A 140 2.56 1.33 0.52
N SER A 141 3.51 0.42 0.29
CA SER A 141 4.95 0.66 0.46
C SER A 141 5.50 1.72 -0.50
N LEU A 142 5.03 1.73 -1.75
CA LEU A 142 5.44 2.70 -2.78
C LEU A 142 4.77 4.06 -2.55
N PHE A 143 3.53 4.08 -2.06
CA PHE A 143 2.86 5.33 -1.65
C PHE A 143 3.70 6.09 -0.61
N ALA A 144 4.22 5.40 0.39
CA ALA A 144 5.09 5.97 1.41
C ALA A 144 6.36 6.61 0.82
N ALA A 145 6.99 5.92 -0.14
CA ALA A 145 8.14 6.44 -0.85
C ALA A 145 7.79 7.70 -1.67
N TYR A 146 6.64 7.73 -2.36
CA TYR A 146 6.19 8.91 -3.08
C TYR A 146 5.93 10.12 -2.18
N VAL A 147 5.36 9.92 -1.00
CA VAL A 147 5.20 11.02 -0.04
C VAL A 147 6.56 11.53 0.45
N SER A 148 7.55 10.65 0.64
CA SER A 148 8.92 11.08 0.98
C SER A 148 9.58 11.90 -0.12
N PHE A 149 9.17 11.73 -1.38
CA PHE A 149 9.59 12.54 -2.52
C PHE A 149 8.87 13.90 -2.62
N GLY A 150 7.95 14.21 -1.71
CA GLY A 150 7.18 15.45 -1.74
C GLY A 150 5.87 15.35 -2.53
N ALA A 151 5.43 14.14 -2.90
CA ALA A 151 4.08 13.97 -3.43
C ALA A 151 3.04 14.36 -2.38
N CYS A 152 2.04 15.15 -2.78
CA CYS A 152 0.98 15.56 -1.88
C CYS A 152 0.08 14.36 -1.55
N PRO A 153 -0.13 14.01 -0.27
CA PRO A 153 -0.99 12.89 0.10
C PRO A 153 -2.49 13.22 0.07
N LYS A 154 -2.88 14.41 -0.45
CA LYS A 154 -4.25 14.94 -0.47
C LYS A 154 -4.86 14.89 -1.86
#